data_AF-A0A175R4M3-F1
#
_entry.id   AF-A0A175R4M3-F1
#
_cell.length_a   1.000
_cell.length_b   1.000
_cell.length_c   1.000
_cell.angle_alpha   90.00
_cell.angle_beta   90.00
_cell.angle_gamma   90.00
#
_symmetry.space_group_name_H-M   'P 1'
#
loop_
_entity.id
_entity.type
_entity.pdbx_description
1 polymer ?
#
loop_
_entity_poly.entity_id
_entity_poly.type
_entity_poly.pdbx_seq_one_letter_code
_entity_poly.pdbx_strand_id
1 'polypeptide(L)'
;MATPIPLRTDFDGPGLRRLARETKDANQTRRLLALAAIYDGGSRIDAARIGSVTLQIVRDWVLRFNHRGPAGLVNVKAPGSPSKLNEAQRLALAKIV
;
A
#
# COMPACT_ATOMS: atom_id res chain seq x y z
N MET A 1 4.33 4.07 -23.01
CA MET A 1 3.69 4.16 -21.67
C MET A 1 3.40 2.75 -21.18
N ALA A 2 3.60 2.45 -19.89
CA ALA A 2 3.34 1.12 -19.34
C ALA A 2 1.83 0.84 -19.29
N THR A 3 1.41 -0.37 -19.67
CA THR A 3 0.00 -0.80 -19.67
C THR A 3 -0.59 -0.65 -18.27
N PRO A 4 -1.81 -0.09 -18.13
CA PRO A 4 -2.45 0.04 -16.83
C PRO A 4 -2.76 -1.32 -16.22
N ILE A 5 -2.35 -1.56 -14.96
CA ILE A 5 -2.63 -2.81 -14.25
C ILE A 5 -4.10 -2.81 -13.82
N PRO A 6 -4.90 -3.83 -14.18
CA PRO A 6 -6.29 -3.92 -13.75
C PRO A 6 -6.37 -4.16 -12.23
N LEU A 7 -7.42 -3.63 -11.60
CA LEU A 7 -7.76 -4.02 -10.23
C LEU A 7 -8.35 -5.44 -10.22
N ARG A 8 -8.12 -6.16 -9.13
CA ARG A 8 -8.78 -7.45 -8.86
C ARG A 8 -10.31 -7.31 -8.89
N THR A 9 -11.03 -8.37 -9.23
CA THR A 9 -12.47 -8.31 -9.56
C THR A 9 -13.40 -8.74 -8.43
N ASP A 10 -12.86 -9.16 -7.30
CA ASP A 10 -13.57 -9.57 -6.08
C ASP A 10 -13.90 -8.39 -5.15
N PHE A 11 -13.66 -7.15 -5.59
CA PHE A 11 -14.00 -5.92 -4.88
C PHE A 11 -14.69 -4.92 -5.81
N ASP A 12 -15.39 -3.97 -5.21
CA ASP A 12 -16.08 -2.89 -5.90
C ASP A 12 -15.92 -1.54 -5.18
N GLY A 13 -16.36 -0.47 -5.84
CA GLY A 13 -16.32 0.89 -5.31
C GLY A 13 -17.08 1.04 -3.98
N PRO A 14 -18.34 0.57 -3.87
CA PRO A 14 -19.09 0.58 -2.61
C PRO A 14 -18.41 -0.16 -1.46
N GLY A 15 -17.86 -1.35 -1.70
CA GLY A 15 -17.12 -2.13 -0.71
C GLY A 15 -15.89 -1.41 -0.19
N LEU A 16 -15.11 -0.79 -1.08
CA LEU A 16 -13.96 0.03 -0.65
C LEU A 16 -14.36 1.24 0.18
N ARG A 17 -15.48 1.91 -0.15
CA ARG A 17 -15.99 3.03 0.67
C ARG A 17 -16.46 2.57 2.05
N ARG A 18 -17.04 1.38 2.16
CA ARG A 18 -17.41 0.79 3.46
C ARG A 18 -16.16 0.55 4.32
N LEU A 19 -15.15 -0.11 3.76
CA LEU A 19 -13.86 -0.32 4.43
C LEU A 19 -13.18 0.99 4.82
N ALA A 20 -13.29 2.02 3.98
CA ALA A 20 -12.75 3.35 4.27
C ALA A 20 -13.42 4.04 5.47
N ARG A 21 -14.71 3.75 5.73
CA ARG A 21 -15.43 4.24 6.92
C ARG A 21 -15.07 3.47 8.19
N GLU A 22 -14.73 2.19 8.06
CA GLU A 22 -14.41 1.31 9.19
C GLU A 22 -12.96 1.46 9.66
N THR A 23 -12.04 1.82 8.77
CA THR A 23 -10.63 1.98 9.12
C THR A 23 -10.36 3.23 9.96
N LYS A 24 -9.43 3.11 10.89
CA LYS A 24 -8.89 4.22 11.71
C LYS A 24 -7.60 4.82 11.12
N ASP A 25 -7.03 4.22 10.07
CA ASP A 25 -5.82 4.73 9.41
C ASP A 25 -6.20 5.69 8.27
N ALA A 26 -6.00 6.99 8.50
CA ALA A 26 -6.29 8.04 7.52
C ALA A 26 -5.55 7.87 6.18
N ASN A 27 -4.36 7.24 6.18
CA ASN A 27 -3.66 6.93 4.94
C ASN A 27 -4.37 5.81 4.18
N GLN A 28 -4.81 4.78 4.91
CA GLN A 28 -5.57 3.69 4.32
C GLN A 28 -6.91 4.20 3.77
N THR A 29 -7.64 5.06 4.50
CA THR A 29 -8.88 5.69 4.04
C THR A 29 -8.70 6.36 2.68
N ARG A 30 -7.69 7.24 2.53
CA ARG A 30 -7.43 7.95 1.27
C ARG A 30 -7.11 7.00 0.11
N ARG A 31 -6.33 5.95 0.38
CA ARG A 31 -5.97 4.93 -0.61
C ARG A 31 -7.19 4.12 -1.05
N LEU A 32 -8.05 3.72 -0.11
CA LEU A 32 -9.30 3.01 -0.40
C LEU A 32 -10.24 3.87 -1.25
N LEU A 33 -10.40 5.15 -0.92
CA LEU A 33 -11.23 6.08 -1.70
C LEU A 33 -10.67 6.34 -3.11
N ALA A 34 -9.34 6.44 -3.25
CA ALA A 34 -8.71 6.57 -4.57
C ALA A 34 -8.96 5.34 -5.45
N LEU A 35 -8.84 4.13 -4.90
CA LEU A 35 -9.14 2.90 -5.65
C LEU A 35 -10.64 2.72 -5.92
N ALA A 36 -11.52 3.18 -5.01
CA ALA A 36 -12.96 3.15 -5.23
C ALA A 36 -13.36 3.94 -6.48
N ALA A 37 -12.76 5.12 -6.67
CA ALA A 37 -12.99 5.93 -7.87
C ALA A 37 -12.59 5.20 -9.17
N ILE A 38 -11.57 4.35 -9.14
CA ILE A 38 -11.18 3.53 -10.31
C ILE A 38 -12.22 2.44 -10.58
N TYR A 39 -12.75 1.79 -9.54
CA TYR A 39 -13.83 0.81 -9.70
C TYR A 39 -15.10 1.43 -10.28
N ASP A 40 -15.39 2.69 -9.94
CA ASP A 40 -16.54 3.42 -10.48
C ASP A 40 -16.30 3.93 -11.92
N GLY A 41 -15.21 3.51 -12.58
CA GLY A 41 -14.86 3.90 -13.95
C GLY A 41 -14.08 5.21 -14.07
N GLY A 42 -13.70 5.82 -12.95
CA GLY A 42 -12.88 7.02 -12.91
C GLY A 42 -11.45 6.79 -13.41
N SER A 43 -10.81 7.87 -13.87
CA SER A 43 -9.45 7.77 -14.38
C SER A 43 -8.44 7.57 -13.25
N ARG A 44 -7.26 7.01 -13.58
CA ARG A 44 -6.14 6.94 -12.63
C ARG A 44 -5.61 8.32 -12.24
N ILE A 45 -5.87 9.35 -13.05
CA ILE A 45 -5.55 10.75 -12.74
C ILE A 45 -6.47 11.27 -11.64
N ASP A 46 -7.77 10.95 -11.70
CA ASP A 46 -8.71 11.34 -10.65
C ASP A 46 -8.41 10.63 -9.33
N ALA A 47 -8.06 9.34 -9.39
CA ALA A 47 -7.59 8.59 -8.23
C ALA A 47 -6.31 9.20 -7.61
N ALA A 48 -5.38 9.65 -8.45
CA ALA A 48 -4.16 10.34 -8.02
C ALA A 48 -4.48 11.69 -7.34
N ARG A 49 -5.46 12.43 -7.85
CA ARG A 49 -5.96 13.68 -7.25
C ARG A 49 -6.58 13.42 -5.87
N ILE A 50 -7.43 12.38 -5.75
CA ILE A 50 -8.04 11.96 -4.47
C ILE A 50 -6.95 11.59 -3.45
N GLY A 51 -5.94 10.83 -3.90
CA GLY A 51 -4.82 10.43 -3.06
C GLY A 51 -3.81 11.55 -2.78
N SER A 52 -3.85 12.67 -3.51
CA SER A 52 -2.81 13.71 -3.56
C SER A 52 -1.42 13.13 -3.83
N VAL A 53 -1.33 12.23 -4.81
CA VAL A 53 -0.11 11.48 -5.16
C VAL A 53 0.09 11.42 -6.68
N THR A 54 1.20 10.84 -7.11
CA THR A 54 1.49 10.61 -8.54
C THR A 54 0.79 9.36 -9.07
N LEU A 55 0.67 9.24 -10.40
CA LEU A 55 0.16 8.04 -11.07
C LEU A 55 0.96 6.78 -10.74
N GLN A 56 2.27 6.91 -10.52
CA GLN A 56 3.13 5.78 -10.15
C GLN A 56 2.77 5.27 -8.75
N ILE A 57 2.48 6.15 -7.80
CA ILE A 57 2.06 5.75 -6.46
C ILE A 57 0.69 5.06 -6.50
N VAL A 58 -0.25 5.54 -7.33
CA VAL A 58 -1.52 4.84 -7.55
C VAL A 58 -1.30 3.45 -8.14
N ARG A 59 -0.39 3.30 -9.11
CA ARG A 59 -0.01 1.99 -9.67
C ARG A 59 0.53 1.05 -8.58
N ASP A 60 1.37 1.56 -7.68
CA ASP A 60 1.92 0.77 -6.57
C ASP A 60 0.84 0.39 -5.54
N TRP A 61 -0.17 1.23 -5.34
CA TRP A 61 -1.35 0.88 -4.53
C TRP A 61 -2.16 -0.25 -5.17
N VAL A 62 -2.42 -0.17 -6.48
CA VAL A 62 -3.10 -1.24 -7.23
C VAL A 62 -2.34 -2.56 -7.10
N LEU A 63 -1.01 -2.55 -7.27
CA LEU A 63 -0.18 -3.75 -7.13
C LEU A 63 -0.29 -4.37 -5.72
N ARG A 64 -0.12 -3.56 -4.67
CA ARG A 64 -0.21 -4.05 -3.29
C ARG A 64 -1.61 -4.52 -2.92
N PHE A 65 -2.64 -3.81 -3.38
CA PHE A 65 -4.04 -4.18 -3.19
C PHE A 65 -4.38 -5.48 -3.91
N ASN A 66 -3.92 -5.66 -5.15
CA ASN A 66 -4.11 -6.91 -5.89
C ASN A 66 -3.47 -8.10 -5.17
N HIS A 67 -2.29 -7.93 -4.57
CA HIS A 67 -1.62 -9.01 -3.85
C HIS A 67 -2.23 -9.28 -2.46
N ARG A 68 -2.57 -8.25 -1.67
CA ARG A 68 -2.88 -8.38 -0.23
C ARG A 68 -4.27 -7.86 0.18
N GLY A 69 -5.08 -7.45 -0.78
CA GLY A 69 -6.37 -6.80 -0.52
C GLY A 69 -6.21 -5.49 0.25
N PRO A 70 -7.23 -5.09 1.04
CA PRO A 70 -7.23 -3.85 1.81
C PRO A 70 -6.05 -3.72 2.78
N ALA A 71 -5.53 -4.83 3.31
CA ALA A 71 -4.36 -4.85 4.19
C ALA A 71 -3.08 -4.39 3.48
N GLY A 72 -2.99 -4.55 2.15
CA GLY A 72 -1.90 -4.02 1.33
C GLY A 72 -1.82 -2.49 1.27
N LEU A 73 -2.88 -1.80 1.70
CA LEU A 73 -2.96 -0.34 1.73
C LEU A 73 -2.63 0.26 3.10
N VAL A 74 -2.33 -0.57 4.10
CA VAL A 74 -1.81 -0.11 5.40
C VAL A 74 -0.31 0.12 5.30
N ASN A 75 0.21 1.11 6.02
CA ASN A 75 1.66 1.26 6.15
C ASN A 75 2.21 0.09 6.99
N VAL A 76 3.07 -0.73 6.39
CA VAL A 76 3.82 -1.75 7.13
C VAL A 76 5.08 -1.10 7.66
N LYS A 77 5.41 -1.35 8.93
CA LYS A 77 6.70 -0.96 9.51
C LYS A 77 7.81 -1.59 8.65
N ALA A 78 8.70 -0.77 8.10
CA ALA A 78 9.85 -1.27 7.38
C ALA A 78 10.66 -2.21 8.30
N PRO A 79 11.34 -3.25 7.77
CA PRO A 79 12.10 -4.22 8.56
C PRO A 79 13.27 -3.62 9.36
N GLY A 80 13.50 -2.31 9.27
CA GLY A 80 14.64 -1.62 9.85
C GLY A 80 15.88 -1.76 8.99
N SER A 81 16.93 -1.03 9.37
CA SER A 81 18.25 -1.25 8.76
C SER A 81 18.75 -2.64 9.14
N PRO A 82 19.39 -3.37 8.21
CA PRO A 82 20.06 -4.63 8.56
C PRO A 82 21.08 -4.39 9.68
N SER A 83 21.28 -5.41 10.53
CA SER A 83 22.28 -5.35 11.60
C SER A 83 23.64 -4.97 11.03
N LYS A 84 24.31 -4.00 11.68
CA LYS A 84 25.69 -3.63 11.32
C LYS A 84 26.68 -4.76 11.61
N LEU A 85 26.39 -5.61 12.60
CA LEU A 85 27.22 -6.73 12.99
C LEU A 85 26.74 -8.01 12.32
N ASN A 86 27.66 -8.76 11.73
CA ASN A 86 27.43 -10.13 11.31
C ASN A 86 27.52 -11.11 12.50
N GLU A 87 27.16 -12.37 12.29
CA GLU A 87 27.09 -13.35 13.38
C GLU A 87 28.44 -13.59 14.07
N ALA A 88 29.54 -13.63 13.31
CA ALA A 88 30.88 -13.76 13.86
C ALA A 88 31.25 -12.57 14.77
N GLN A 89 30.88 -11.34 14.37
CA GLN A 89 31.09 -10.14 15.16
C GLN A 89 30.21 -10.09 16.41
N ARG A 90 28.97 -10.62 16.34
CA ARG A 90 28.09 -10.75 17.52
C ARG A 90 28.66 -11.74 18.54
N LEU A 91 29.15 -12.89 18.07
CA LEU A 91 29.82 -13.88 18.91
C LEU A 91 31.11 -13.35 19.52
N ALA A 92 31.88 -12.54 18.78
CA ALA A 92 33.06 -11.88 19.31
C ALA A 92 32.71 -10.85 20.39
N LEU A 93 31.69 -10.00 20.14
CA LEU A 93 31.24 -9.00 21.10
C LEU A 93 30.73 -9.62 22.40
N ALA A 94 29.96 -10.72 22.32
CA ALA A 94 29.41 -11.42 23.48
C ALA A 94 30.47 -12.05 24.40
N LYS A 95 31.73 -12.13 23.98
CA LYS A 95 32.84 -12.64 24.80
C LYS A 95 33.59 -11.53 25.55
N ILE A 96 33.36 -10.26 25.22
CA ILE A 96 34.12 -9.11 25.73
C ILE A 96 33.28 -8.26 26.70
N VAL A 97 31.96 -8.42 26.69
CA VAL A 97 31.00 -7.81 27.64
C VAL A 97 30.61 -8.85 28.68
#